data_AF-A0A1C4ZL74-F1
#
_entry.id   AF-A0A1C4ZL74-F1
#
_cell.length_a   1.000
_cell.length_b   1.000
_cell.length_c   1.000
_cell.angle_alpha   90.00
_cell.angle_beta   90.00
_cell.angle_gamma   90.00
#
_symmetry.space_group_name_H-M   'P 1'
#
loop_
_entity.id
_entity.type
_entity.pdbx_description
1 polymer ?
#
loop_
_entity_poly.entity_id
_entity_poly.type
_entity_poly.pdbx_seq_one_letter_code
_entity_poly.pdbx_strand_id
1 'polypeptide(L)'
;MVARAARATDLADLDAAIGDCFACPRLVDWREEVARTKRAAFRDQEYWGRPVPGFGAPDNRTGRGGAGPPITATTLASGPTPAATAGGPAATGVVVREPVPVTEARIGILGLAPAAHGGNRTGRVFTGDRSGDVLFAALHRAGLANQPISVAADDGLALAHTRIFAAVRCAPPDNKPTPAERDTCAPWVHREVALIRPTLRVVVALGAFAWAAWWPVLRQVYGVRPPSPRPVFGHGAHWSGSAAPDLLGCYHVSQQNTFTGRLTTQMLDDVFARAKQLAGVD
;
A
#
# COMPACT_ATOMS: atom_id res chain seq x y z
N MET A 1 1.63 -22.22 -4.50
CA MET A 1 0.79 -21.00 -4.41
C MET A 1 1.47 -19.79 -5.04
N VAL A 2 2.49 -19.18 -4.43
CA VAL A 2 3.12 -17.91 -4.90
C VAL A 2 3.64 -17.92 -6.35
N ALA A 3 3.87 -19.10 -6.93
CA ALA A 3 4.14 -19.26 -8.37
C ALA A 3 3.02 -18.71 -9.30
N ARG A 4 1.78 -18.49 -8.80
CA ARG A 4 0.73 -17.75 -9.53
C ARG A 4 1.18 -16.34 -9.93
N ALA A 5 2.09 -15.70 -9.19
CA ALA A 5 2.66 -14.40 -9.53
C ALA A 5 3.24 -14.36 -10.95
N ALA A 6 3.91 -15.44 -11.40
CA ALA A 6 4.50 -15.50 -12.73
C ALA A 6 3.48 -15.58 -13.88
N ARG A 7 2.20 -15.81 -13.59
CA ARG A 7 1.12 -15.93 -14.58
C ARG A 7 0.27 -14.67 -14.73
N ALA A 8 0.24 -13.80 -13.72
CA ALA A 8 -0.54 -12.56 -13.79
C ALA A 8 -0.03 -11.67 -14.93
N THR A 9 -0.90 -11.24 -15.83
CA THR A 9 -0.52 -10.47 -17.03
C THR A 9 -0.49 -8.97 -16.77
N ASP A 10 -1.41 -8.47 -15.94
CA ASP A 10 -1.49 -7.09 -15.46
C ASP A 10 -1.55 -7.03 -13.90
N LEU A 11 -1.85 -5.85 -13.35
CA LEU A 11 -2.01 -5.66 -11.90
C LEU A 11 -3.33 -6.23 -11.35
N ALA A 12 -4.41 -6.30 -12.13
CA ALA A 12 -5.70 -6.84 -11.67
C ALA A 12 -5.64 -8.37 -11.51
N ASP A 13 -5.04 -9.07 -12.48
CA ASP A 13 -4.67 -10.48 -12.37
C ASP A 13 -3.82 -10.74 -11.12
N LEU A 14 -2.86 -9.85 -10.85
CA LEU A 14 -1.92 -9.99 -9.75
C LEU A 14 -2.61 -9.81 -8.40
N ASP A 15 -3.41 -8.75 -8.27
CA ASP A 15 -4.11 -8.40 -7.04
C ASP A 15 -5.18 -9.48 -6.70
N ALA A 16 -5.87 -10.03 -7.70
CA ALA A 16 -6.73 -11.20 -7.54
C ALA A 16 -5.94 -12.46 -7.13
N ALA A 17 -4.80 -12.74 -7.77
CA ALA A 17 -3.96 -13.90 -7.43
C ALA A 17 -3.31 -13.79 -6.03
N ILE A 18 -3.03 -12.57 -5.56
CA ILE A 18 -2.58 -12.29 -4.19
C ILE A 18 -3.67 -12.66 -3.19
N GLY A 19 -4.93 -12.28 -3.42
CA GLY A 19 -6.06 -12.55 -2.51
C GLY A 19 -6.30 -14.03 -2.19
N ASP A 20 -5.81 -14.95 -3.02
CA ASP A 20 -5.90 -16.41 -2.86
C ASP A 20 -4.65 -17.05 -2.24
N CYS A 21 -3.74 -16.26 -1.66
CA CYS A 21 -2.46 -16.76 -1.18
C CYS A 21 -2.49 -17.26 0.28
N PHE A 22 -2.34 -18.57 0.47
CA PHE A 22 -2.22 -19.25 1.77
C PHE A 22 -0.80 -19.79 2.04
N ALA A 23 0.22 -19.18 1.43
CA ALA A 23 1.58 -19.75 1.37
C ALA A 23 2.39 -19.71 2.68
N CYS A 24 1.93 -18.99 3.70
CA CYS A 24 2.65 -18.78 4.96
C CYS A 24 1.72 -19.13 6.14
N PRO A 25 1.69 -20.39 6.64
CA PRO A 25 0.70 -20.86 7.61
C PRO A 25 0.48 -19.92 8.81
N ARG A 26 1.54 -19.56 9.55
CA ARG A 26 1.48 -18.60 10.68
C ARG A 26 0.76 -17.28 10.36
N LEU A 27 0.84 -16.80 9.12
CA LEU A 27 0.18 -15.58 8.67
C LEU A 27 -1.25 -15.80 8.18
N VAL A 28 -1.59 -17.01 7.73
CA VAL A 28 -2.97 -17.44 7.45
C VAL A 28 -3.71 -17.58 8.77
N ASP A 29 -3.16 -18.36 9.70
CA ASP A 29 -3.73 -18.61 11.02
C ASP A 29 -4.00 -17.30 11.76
N TRP A 30 -3.00 -16.40 11.81
CA TRP A 30 -3.11 -15.13 12.51
C TRP A 30 -4.09 -14.15 11.86
N ARG A 31 -4.03 -13.96 10.53
CA ARG A 31 -4.88 -12.95 9.86
C ARG A 31 -6.37 -13.32 9.97
N GLU A 32 -6.68 -14.62 9.99
CA GLU A 32 -8.03 -15.18 10.07
C GLU A 32 -8.53 -15.31 11.51
N GLU A 33 -7.66 -15.65 12.47
CA GLU A 33 -7.95 -15.52 13.91
C GLU A 33 -8.33 -14.08 14.27
N VAL A 34 -7.57 -13.10 13.77
CA VAL A 34 -7.85 -11.67 13.95
C VAL A 34 -9.15 -11.22 13.26
N ALA A 35 -9.52 -11.83 12.12
CA ALA A 35 -10.77 -11.54 11.43
C ALA A 35 -12.00 -12.14 12.14
N ARG A 36 -11.83 -13.28 12.82
CA ARG A 36 -12.88 -13.90 13.65
C ARG A 36 -13.06 -13.21 15.00
N THR A 37 -11.97 -12.97 15.73
CA THR A 37 -11.99 -12.35 17.09
C THR A 37 -12.28 -10.85 17.04
N LYS A 38 -11.68 -10.16 16.07
CA LYS A 38 -11.75 -8.71 15.85
C LYS A 38 -11.30 -7.88 17.06
N ARG A 39 -11.32 -6.55 16.92
CA ARG A 39 -11.20 -5.62 18.05
C ARG A 39 -12.59 -5.17 18.46
N ALA A 40 -12.83 -4.95 19.76
CA ALA A 40 -14.14 -4.50 20.26
C ALA A 40 -14.72 -3.29 19.49
N ALA A 41 -13.88 -2.30 19.16
CA ALA A 41 -14.26 -1.11 18.39
C ALA A 41 -14.63 -1.36 16.91
N PHE A 42 -14.41 -2.57 16.40
CA PHE A 42 -14.68 -3.01 15.03
C PHE A 42 -15.44 -4.36 14.99
N ARG A 43 -16.01 -4.82 16.11
CA ARG A 43 -16.60 -6.16 16.25
C ARG A 43 -17.73 -6.41 15.24
N ASP A 44 -18.53 -5.37 14.96
CA ASP A 44 -19.70 -5.41 14.08
C ASP A 44 -19.33 -5.19 12.60
N GLN A 45 -18.04 -4.97 12.27
CA GLN A 45 -17.56 -4.84 10.89
C GLN A 45 -17.14 -6.19 10.30
N GLU A 46 -17.31 -6.38 9.00
CA GLU A 46 -16.63 -7.45 8.27
C GLU A 46 -15.11 -7.14 8.17
N TYR A 47 -14.29 -8.18 8.09
CA TYR A 47 -12.83 -8.08 8.01
C TYR A 47 -12.36 -8.79 6.74
N TRP A 48 -11.48 -8.14 5.96
CA TRP A 48 -10.89 -8.73 4.75
C TRP A 48 -10.25 -10.10 4.99
N GLY A 49 -9.52 -10.29 6.10
CA GLY A 49 -9.01 -11.59 6.56
C GLY A 49 -8.08 -12.33 5.58
N ARG A 50 -7.61 -11.66 4.53
CA ARG A 50 -6.92 -12.22 3.37
C ARG A 50 -5.63 -11.45 3.08
N PRO A 51 -4.76 -11.93 2.18
CA PRO A 51 -3.62 -11.15 1.71
C PRO A 51 -4.11 -9.83 1.09
N VAL A 52 -3.47 -8.73 1.45
CA VAL A 52 -3.82 -7.38 1.00
C VAL A 52 -3.04 -7.09 -0.29
N PRO A 53 -3.72 -6.75 -1.41
CA PRO A 53 -3.07 -6.40 -2.67
C PRO A 53 -2.35 -5.03 -2.63
N GLY A 54 -1.73 -4.62 -3.72
CA GLY A 54 -1.21 -3.25 -3.84
C GLY A 54 -2.32 -2.23 -4.10
N PHE A 55 -2.03 -0.94 -3.94
CA PHE A 55 -3.01 0.14 -4.14
C PHE A 55 -2.37 1.38 -4.76
N GLY A 56 -3.08 2.04 -5.69
CA GLY A 56 -2.65 3.28 -6.33
C GLY A 56 -2.81 3.23 -7.86
N ALA A 57 -1.95 3.96 -8.57
CA ALA A 57 -2.01 4.11 -10.02
C ALA A 57 -2.08 2.73 -10.74
N PRO A 58 -3.11 2.46 -11.56
CA PRO A 58 -3.27 1.20 -12.27
C PRO A 58 -2.32 1.07 -13.47
N ASP A 59 -2.21 -0.15 -14.00
CA ASP A 59 -1.58 -0.43 -15.29
C ASP A 59 -2.49 0.12 -16.41
N ASN A 60 -1.92 0.88 -17.34
CA ASN A 60 -2.68 1.50 -18.42
C ASN A 60 -3.17 0.50 -19.48
N ARG A 61 -2.70 -0.76 -19.46
CA ARG A 61 -3.09 -1.82 -20.40
C ARG A 61 -4.57 -2.22 -20.36
N THR A 62 -5.24 -2.12 -19.21
CA THR A 62 -6.60 -2.68 -19.03
C THR A 62 -7.65 -1.71 -18.51
N GLY A 63 -7.27 -0.50 -18.10
CA GLY A 63 -8.19 0.60 -17.78
C GLY A 63 -9.11 0.37 -16.56
N ARG A 64 -8.93 -0.72 -15.80
CA ARG A 64 -9.74 -1.07 -14.63
C ARG A 64 -9.00 -0.70 -13.35
N GLY A 65 -9.50 0.31 -12.64
CA GLY A 65 -9.03 0.67 -11.31
C GLY A 65 -9.26 -0.48 -10.32
N GLY A 66 -8.24 -0.80 -9.53
CA GLY A 66 -8.22 -1.96 -8.63
C GLY A 66 -9.06 -1.80 -7.36
N ALA A 67 -10.38 -1.80 -7.49
CA ALA A 67 -11.31 -2.19 -6.43
C ALA A 67 -11.99 -3.50 -6.85
N GLY A 68 -11.52 -4.62 -6.30
CA GLY A 68 -12.21 -5.90 -6.46
C GLY A 68 -13.59 -5.81 -5.79
N PRO A 69 -14.67 -6.29 -6.43
CA PRO A 69 -16.01 -6.14 -5.86
C PRO A 69 -16.13 -6.90 -4.53
N PRO A 70 -16.82 -6.34 -3.52
CA PRO A 70 -17.21 -7.12 -2.35
C PRO A 70 -18.11 -8.27 -2.81
N ILE A 71 -17.80 -9.49 -2.35
CA ILE A 71 -18.60 -10.68 -2.67
C ILE A 71 -19.89 -10.65 -1.83
N THR A 72 -20.93 -10.04 -2.37
CA THR A 72 -22.24 -9.92 -1.72
C THR A 72 -22.93 -11.29 -1.64
N ALA A 73 -23.11 -11.79 -0.41
CA ALA A 73 -23.98 -12.93 -0.15
C ALA A 73 -25.40 -12.59 -0.60
N THR A 74 -25.88 -13.28 -1.65
CA THR A 74 -27.13 -12.92 -2.33
C THR A 74 -28.33 -13.66 -1.75
N THR A 75 -29.45 -12.93 -1.60
CA THR A 75 -30.81 -13.37 -1.22
C THR A 75 -31.16 -13.36 0.28
N LEU A 76 -31.97 -12.39 0.71
CA LEU A 76 -33.33 -12.65 1.22
C LEU A 76 -34.19 -11.36 1.34
N ALA A 77 -35.29 -11.32 0.59
CA ALA A 77 -36.59 -10.64 0.81
C ALA A 77 -36.71 -9.15 1.25
N SER A 78 -37.17 -8.32 0.29
CA SER A 78 -38.41 -7.49 0.36
C SER A 78 -38.56 -6.25 1.30
N GLY A 79 -38.91 -5.08 0.73
CA GLY A 79 -39.56 -3.94 1.44
C GLY A 79 -39.21 -2.53 0.90
N PRO A 80 -40.17 -1.62 0.57
CA PRO A 80 -39.84 -0.32 -0.08
C PRO A 80 -40.31 1.01 0.60
N THR A 81 -39.38 1.98 0.78
CA THR A 81 -39.56 3.48 0.76
C THR A 81 -40.53 4.19 1.76
N PRO A 82 -40.59 5.55 1.89
CA PRO A 82 -39.75 6.67 1.38
C PRO A 82 -39.29 7.73 2.43
N ALA A 83 -38.68 8.83 1.94
CA ALA A 83 -37.87 9.88 2.59
C ALA A 83 -38.56 11.11 3.27
N ALA A 84 -37.75 11.90 4.01
CA ALA A 84 -37.86 13.35 4.33
C ALA A 84 -36.47 13.86 4.86
N THR A 85 -35.76 14.89 4.38
CA THR A 85 -35.93 16.37 4.49
C THR A 85 -36.07 16.90 5.94
N ALA A 86 -35.39 17.95 6.44
CA ALA A 86 -34.25 18.82 6.05
C ALA A 86 -33.70 19.49 7.36
N GLY A 87 -32.74 20.45 7.48
CA GLY A 87 -31.86 21.22 6.59
C GLY A 87 -31.43 22.57 7.26
N GLY A 88 -30.18 23.06 7.11
CA GLY A 88 -29.72 24.36 7.71
C GLY A 88 -28.27 24.76 7.33
N PRO A 89 -27.83 26.05 7.49
CA PRO A 89 -26.76 26.62 6.64
C PRO A 89 -25.46 27.12 7.34
N ALA A 90 -24.52 27.60 6.48
CA ALA A 90 -23.26 28.36 6.72
C ALA A 90 -21.94 27.55 6.77
N ALA A 91 -20.80 28.04 6.25
CA ALA A 91 -20.55 29.08 5.24
C ALA A 91 -19.12 28.97 4.63
N THR A 92 -18.96 29.47 3.40
CA THR A 92 -17.69 29.92 2.76
C THR A 92 -16.40 29.13 3.00
N GLY A 93 -16.07 28.21 2.09
CA GLY A 93 -14.71 27.72 1.86
C GLY A 93 -14.59 27.17 0.44
N VAL A 94 -13.81 27.82 -0.44
CA VAL A 94 -13.70 27.43 -1.86
C VAL A 94 -12.76 26.23 -1.99
N VAL A 95 -13.33 25.03 -1.96
CA VAL A 95 -12.62 23.77 -2.27
C VAL A 95 -12.98 23.33 -3.68
N VAL A 96 -12.23 23.83 -4.67
CA VAL A 96 -12.22 23.24 -6.02
C VAL A 96 -11.08 22.21 -6.07
N ARG A 97 -11.42 20.92 -6.14
CA ARG A 97 -10.47 19.81 -6.18
C ARG A 97 -10.91 18.74 -7.19
N GLU A 98 -10.68 19.02 -8.46
CA GLU A 98 -10.70 18.03 -9.55
C GLU A 98 -9.64 18.40 -10.60
N PRO A 99 -9.15 17.45 -11.43
CA PRO A 99 -9.37 15.99 -11.39
C PRO A 99 -8.07 15.21 -11.07
N VAL A 100 -8.15 13.89 -10.81
CA VAL A 100 -6.97 13.00 -10.72
C VAL A 100 -6.99 11.89 -11.78
N PRO A 101 -6.59 12.23 -13.02
CA PRO A 101 -5.79 11.36 -13.88
C PRO A 101 -4.46 12.07 -14.25
N VAL A 102 -3.40 11.41 -14.74
CA VAL A 102 -3.36 10.19 -15.55
C VAL A 102 -2.38 9.15 -14.99
N THR A 103 -2.59 7.90 -15.40
CA THR A 103 -1.89 6.67 -14.99
C THR A 103 -0.41 6.62 -15.37
N GLU A 104 0.46 6.41 -14.39
CA GLU A 104 1.38 5.25 -14.30
C GLU A 104 2.26 5.39 -13.04
N ALA A 105 2.67 4.29 -12.41
CA ALA A 105 3.36 4.31 -11.11
C ALA A 105 4.86 4.63 -11.24
N ARG A 106 5.22 5.91 -11.13
CA ARG A 106 6.61 6.40 -11.09
C ARG A 106 7.24 6.33 -9.69
N ILE A 107 6.43 6.43 -8.64
CA ILE A 107 6.83 6.29 -7.24
C ILE A 107 6.23 4.99 -6.67
N GLY A 108 7.08 4.08 -6.24
CA GLY A 108 6.69 2.93 -5.43
C GLY A 108 6.84 3.23 -3.95
N ILE A 109 5.88 2.82 -3.12
CA ILE A 109 5.99 2.92 -1.66
C ILE A 109 5.94 1.51 -1.09
N LEU A 110 7.10 1.02 -0.65
CA LEU A 110 7.29 -0.32 -0.14
C LEU A 110 7.17 -0.31 1.39
N GLY A 111 6.03 -0.80 1.89
CA GLY A 111 5.76 -1.05 3.30
C GLY A 111 6.27 -2.40 3.81
N LEU A 112 6.17 -2.59 5.13
CA LEU A 112 6.49 -3.85 5.81
C LEU A 112 5.42 -4.93 5.52
N ALA A 113 4.22 -4.76 6.08
CA ALA A 113 3.07 -5.66 6.00
C ALA A 113 1.79 -4.94 6.49
N PRO A 114 0.58 -5.43 6.17
CA PRO A 114 -0.66 -4.86 6.70
C PRO A 114 -0.77 -4.95 8.23
N ALA A 115 -1.36 -3.93 8.84
CA ALA A 115 -1.72 -3.97 10.26
C ALA A 115 -2.94 -4.87 10.51
N ALA A 116 -2.94 -5.58 11.64
CA ALA A 116 -3.97 -6.54 12.05
C ALA A 116 -5.42 -5.98 12.06
N HIS A 117 -5.59 -4.68 12.30
CA HIS A 117 -6.90 -3.99 12.25
C HIS A 117 -6.92 -2.78 11.29
N GLY A 118 -5.86 -2.61 10.50
CA GLY A 118 -5.81 -1.72 9.33
C GLY A 118 -6.14 -2.53 8.09
N GLY A 119 -5.17 -2.70 7.19
CA GLY A 119 -5.35 -3.46 5.93
C GLY A 119 -5.94 -4.87 6.05
N ASN A 120 -5.73 -5.61 7.15
CA ASN A 120 -6.37 -6.92 7.34
C ASN A 120 -7.88 -6.85 7.68
N ARG A 121 -8.34 -5.67 8.12
CA ARG A 121 -9.77 -5.35 8.25
C ARG A 121 -10.30 -4.75 6.95
N THR A 122 -9.62 -3.74 6.41
CA THR A 122 -10.12 -2.87 5.33
C THR A 122 -9.83 -3.35 3.91
N GLY A 123 -8.97 -4.34 3.71
CA GLY A 123 -8.62 -4.88 2.38
C GLY A 123 -7.68 -4.01 1.55
N ARG A 124 -7.27 -2.82 2.04
CA ARG A 124 -6.38 -1.88 1.34
C ARG A 124 -5.15 -1.56 2.20
N VAL A 125 -3.96 -1.50 1.60
CA VAL A 125 -2.71 -1.22 2.33
C VAL A 125 -2.79 0.13 3.05
N PHE A 126 -2.21 0.19 4.26
CA PHE A 126 -2.22 1.37 5.14
C PHE A 126 -3.62 1.99 5.40
N THR A 127 -4.72 1.26 5.21
CA THR A 127 -6.07 1.84 5.30
C THR A 127 -6.73 1.48 6.63
N GLY A 128 -7.25 2.49 7.34
CA GLY A 128 -7.97 2.29 8.60
C GLY A 128 -7.09 2.00 9.82
N ASP A 129 -5.83 2.43 9.82
CA ASP A 129 -4.95 2.45 11.00
C ASP A 129 -4.09 3.72 11.05
N ARG A 130 -3.53 4.05 12.23
CA ARG A 130 -2.76 5.29 12.46
C ARG A 130 -1.53 5.47 11.57
N SER A 131 -0.95 4.40 11.06
CA SER A 131 0.16 4.47 10.09
C SER A 131 -0.33 4.95 8.73
N GLY A 132 -1.59 4.64 8.41
CA GLY A 132 -2.37 5.20 7.32
C GLY A 132 -2.62 6.69 7.45
N ASP A 133 -3.17 7.12 8.59
CA ASP A 133 -3.47 8.54 8.87
C ASP A 133 -2.25 9.43 8.57
N VAL A 134 -1.06 8.99 9.02
CA VAL A 134 0.22 9.70 8.81
C VAL A 134 0.65 9.65 7.34
N LEU A 135 0.59 8.48 6.69
CA LEU A 135 1.04 8.30 5.31
C LEU A 135 0.17 9.08 4.31
N PHE A 136 -1.15 8.91 4.36
CA PHE A 136 -2.06 9.53 3.40
C PHE A 136 -2.18 11.04 3.60
N ALA A 137 -2.06 11.56 4.83
CA ALA A 137 -1.95 12.99 5.05
C ALA A 137 -0.67 13.58 4.42
N ALA A 138 0.46 12.87 4.45
CA ALA A 138 1.70 13.29 3.79
C ALA A 138 1.62 13.21 2.26
N LEU A 139 1.09 12.11 1.72
CA LEU A 139 0.85 11.99 0.27
C LEU A 139 -0.10 13.07 -0.25
N HIS A 140 -1.13 13.43 0.51
CA HIS A 140 -2.04 14.52 0.18
C HIS A 140 -1.37 15.91 0.22
N ARG A 141 -0.50 16.19 1.22
CA ARG A 141 0.31 17.41 1.23
C ARG A 141 1.28 17.47 0.04
N ALA A 142 1.83 16.33 -0.36
CA ALA A 142 2.70 16.19 -1.53
C ALA A 142 1.94 16.18 -2.87
N GLY A 143 0.61 16.28 -2.90
CA GLY A 143 -0.21 16.18 -4.14
C GLY A 143 -0.31 14.78 -4.76
N LEU A 144 0.24 13.76 -4.10
CA LEU A 144 0.25 12.35 -4.55
C LEU A 144 -1.04 11.60 -4.19
N ALA A 145 -1.96 12.21 -3.43
CA ALA A 145 -3.28 11.66 -3.09
C ALA A 145 -4.37 12.74 -3.19
N ASN A 146 -5.57 12.38 -3.68
CA ASN A 146 -6.70 13.30 -3.80
C ASN A 146 -7.26 13.78 -2.44
N GLN A 147 -7.19 12.93 -1.40
CA GLN A 147 -7.66 13.20 -0.04
C GLN A 147 -6.66 12.72 1.03
N PRO A 148 -6.65 13.30 2.25
CA PRO A 148 -5.66 12.98 3.29
C PRO A 148 -6.03 11.76 4.17
N ILE A 149 -7.24 11.21 4.01
CA ILE A 149 -7.84 10.23 4.92
C ILE A 149 -8.15 8.93 4.16
N SER A 150 -8.00 7.80 4.85
CA SER A 150 -8.08 6.45 4.29
C SER A 150 -8.73 5.51 5.31
N VAL A 151 -10.05 5.34 5.20
CA VAL A 151 -10.92 4.63 6.18
C VAL A 151 -11.40 3.26 5.70
N ALA A 152 -11.71 3.13 4.41
CA ALA A 152 -12.29 1.93 3.79
C ALA A 152 -11.80 1.80 2.33
N ALA A 153 -11.82 0.61 1.72
CA ALA A 153 -11.22 0.40 0.40
C ALA A 153 -11.86 1.23 -0.73
N ASP A 154 -13.13 1.57 -0.57
CA ASP A 154 -14.06 2.22 -1.50
C ASP A 154 -14.28 3.73 -1.22
N ASP A 155 -13.58 4.30 -0.25
CA ASP A 155 -13.75 5.69 0.25
C ASP A 155 -13.33 6.83 -0.70
N GLY A 156 -13.28 6.59 -2.01
CA GLY A 156 -12.93 7.59 -3.04
C GLY A 156 -11.44 7.97 -3.12
N LEU A 157 -10.57 7.42 -2.26
CA LEU A 157 -9.13 7.69 -2.31
C LEU A 157 -8.51 7.24 -3.64
N ALA A 158 -7.74 8.13 -4.26
CA ALA A 158 -6.99 7.90 -5.51
C ALA A 158 -5.59 8.49 -5.39
N LEU A 159 -4.60 7.82 -6.01
CA LEU A 159 -3.18 8.21 -5.95
C LEU A 159 -2.63 8.63 -7.32
N ALA A 160 -1.98 9.79 -7.37
CA ALA A 160 -1.26 10.28 -8.53
C ALA A 160 0.16 9.71 -8.56
N HIS A 161 0.59 9.20 -9.72
CA HIS A 161 1.93 8.65 -10.01
C HIS A 161 2.48 7.59 -9.04
N THR A 162 1.67 7.09 -8.11
CA THR A 162 2.14 6.36 -6.93
C THR A 162 1.44 5.02 -6.80
N ARG A 163 2.19 3.95 -6.50
CA ARG A 163 1.63 2.66 -6.04
C ARG A 163 2.27 2.23 -4.72
N ILE A 164 1.42 1.93 -3.74
CA ILE A 164 1.77 1.46 -2.41
C ILE A 164 1.63 -0.07 -2.39
N PHE A 165 2.64 -0.76 -1.87
CA PHE A 165 2.66 -2.21 -1.74
C PHE A 165 3.48 -2.64 -0.52
N ALA A 166 3.49 -3.93 -0.19
CA ALA A 166 4.14 -4.44 1.02
C ALA A 166 5.07 -5.63 0.75
N ALA A 167 6.16 -5.71 1.51
CA ALA A 167 7.12 -6.81 1.47
C ALA A 167 6.48 -8.16 1.85
N VAL A 168 5.46 -8.14 2.71
CA VAL A 168 4.59 -9.29 3.03
C VAL A 168 3.12 -8.86 2.92
N ARG A 169 2.29 -9.66 2.25
CA ARG A 169 0.87 -9.31 1.96
C ARG A 169 -0.12 -9.66 3.07
N CYS A 170 0.24 -10.53 4.01
CA CYS A 170 -0.64 -10.88 5.14
C CYS A 170 -0.24 -10.11 6.40
N ALA A 171 -1.20 -9.81 7.28
CA ALA A 171 -0.87 -9.26 8.60
C ALA A 171 -0.07 -10.30 9.42
N PRO A 172 1.06 -9.91 10.04
CA PRO A 172 1.81 -10.76 10.96
C PRO A 172 1.51 -10.44 12.43
N PRO A 173 1.65 -11.44 13.34
CA PRO A 173 1.70 -11.20 14.78
C PRO A 173 2.68 -10.07 15.13
N ASP A 174 2.31 -9.20 16.07
CA ASP A 174 3.04 -7.99 16.50
C ASP A 174 3.43 -6.99 15.38
N ASN A 175 2.94 -7.16 14.15
CA ASN A 175 3.48 -6.53 12.95
C ASN A 175 4.96 -6.93 12.69
N LYS A 176 5.34 -8.16 13.05
CA LYS A 176 6.69 -8.75 12.89
C LYS A 176 6.66 -9.94 11.91
N PRO A 177 6.77 -9.70 10.59
CA PRO A 177 7.02 -10.76 9.62
C PRO A 177 8.46 -11.27 9.76
N THR A 178 8.66 -12.57 9.52
CA THR A 178 10.00 -13.19 9.51
C THR A 178 10.70 -12.99 8.16
N PRO A 179 12.04 -13.14 8.09
CA PRO A 179 12.75 -13.18 6.80
C PRO A 179 12.25 -14.29 5.87
N ALA A 180 11.89 -15.47 6.41
CA ALA A 180 11.35 -16.58 5.63
C ALA A 180 9.97 -16.25 5.02
N GLU A 181 9.12 -15.53 5.76
CA GLU A 181 7.82 -15.05 5.26
C GLU A 181 8.00 -13.98 4.18
N ARG A 182 8.95 -13.04 4.34
CA ARG A 182 9.35 -12.09 3.29
C ARG A 182 9.78 -12.82 2.03
N ASP A 183 10.70 -13.78 2.15
CA ASP A 183 11.27 -14.46 1.00
C ASP A 183 10.26 -15.39 0.30
N THR A 184 9.29 -15.93 1.06
CA THR A 184 8.12 -16.65 0.52
C THR A 184 7.13 -15.70 -0.18
N CYS A 185 6.96 -14.47 0.31
CA CYS A 185 6.07 -13.48 -0.28
C CYS A 185 6.71 -12.70 -1.46
N ALA A 186 8.03 -12.69 -1.56
CA ALA A 186 8.81 -11.94 -2.54
C ALA A 186 8.38 -12.11 -4.01
N PRO A 187 7.93 -13.29 -4.51
CA PRO A 187 7.45 -13.41 -5.89
C PRO A 187 6.31 -12.46 -6.25
N TRP A 188 5.44 -12.11 -5.29
CA TRP A 188 4.39 -11.11 -5.50
C TRP A 188 4.97 -9.70 -5.69
N VAL A 189 5.95 -9.32 -4.87
CA VAL A 189 6.68 -8.05 -5.00
C VAL A 189 7.46 -8.00 -6.32
N HIS A 190 8.13 -9.10 -6.70
CA HIS A 190 8.85 -9.19 -7.96
C HIS A 190 7.92 -9.01 -9.16
N ARG A 191 6.73 -9.65 -9.19
CA ARG A 191 5.79 -9.46 -10.31
C ARG A 191 5.22 -8.04 -10.34
N GLU A 192 4.82 -7.50 -9.20
CA GLU A 192 4.24 -6.16 -9.11
C GLU A 192 5.22 -5.10 -9.62
N VAL A 193 6.48 -5.15 -9.17
CA VAL A 193 7.53 -4.25 -9.65
C VAL A 193 7.85 -4.51 -11.13
N ALA A 194 7.78 -5.76 -11.61
CA ALA A 194 7.95 -6.07 -13.03
C ALA A 194 6.83 -5.53 -13.93
N LEU A 195 5.62 -5.35 -13.40
CA LEU A 195 4.49 -4.75 -14.12
C LEU A 195 4.64 -3.23 -14.24
N ILE A 196 4.96 -2.55 -13.14
CA ILE A 196 5.19 -1.10 -13.12
C ILE A 196 6.61 -0.68 -13.55
N ARG A 197 7.50 -1.64 -13.86
CA ARG A 197 8.89 -1.40 -14.27
C ARG A 197 9.07 -0.35 -15.39
N PRO A 198 8.21 -0.25 -16.43
CA PRO A 198 8.39 0.74 -17.49
C PRO A 198 8.46 2.18 -16.98
N THR A 199 7.67 2.51 -15.97
CA THR A 199 7.49 3.87 -15.44
C THR A 199 8.06 4.10 -14.05
N LEU A 200 8.27 3.06 -13.25
CA LEU A 200 8.89 3.19 -11.92
C LEU A 200 10.28 3.87 -12.01
N ARG A 201 10.47 4.95 -11.24
CA ARG A 201 11.73 5.71 -11.13
C ARG A 201 12.26 5.76 -9.71
N VAL A 202 11.38 5.76 -8.71
CA VAL A 202 11.75 5.84 -7.28
C VAL A 202 11.00 4.78 -6.49
N VAL A 203 11.65 4.20 -5.48
CA VAL A 203 10.99 3.44 -4.40
C VAL A 203 11.33 4.04 -3.04
N VAL A 204 10.29 4.44 -2.30
CA VAL A 204 10.38 4.83 -0.89
C VAL A 204 10.17 3.60 -0.03
N ALA A 205 11.22 3.13 0.64
CA ALA A 205 11.20 1.98 1.54
C ALA A 205 10.91 2.42 2.98
N LEU A 206 9.75 2.03 3.51
CA LEU A 206 9.29 2.35 4.85
C LEU A 206 9.88 1.36 5.86
N GLY A 207 11.05 1.70 6.41
CA GLY A 207 11.78 0.93 7.41
C GLY A 207 12.79 -0.07 6.86
N ALA A 208 13.70 -0.51 7.73
CA ALA A 208 14.81 -1.40 7.38
C ALA A 208 14.37 -2.74 6.74
N PHE A 209 13.16 -3.23 7.05
CA PHE A 209 12.62 -4.47 6.48
C PHE A 209 12.21 -4.29 5.01
N ALA A 210 11.55 -3.18 4.67
CA ALA A 210 11.24 -2.80 3.30
C ALA A 210 12.53 -2.57 2.48
N TRP A 211 13.50 -1.85 3.07
CA TRP A 211 14.83 -1.64 2.49
C TRP A 211 15.53 -2.97 2.21
N ALA A 212 15.50 -3.91 3.16
CA ALA A 212 16.06 -5.26 2.98
C ALA A 212 15.34 -6.06 1.87
N ALA A 213 14.03 -5.87 1.72
CA ALA A 213 13.19 -6.54 0.71
C ALA A 213 13.38 -5.99 -0.72
N TRP A 214 13.94 -4.79 -0.91
CA TRP A 214 14.22 -4.25 -2.25
C TRP A 214 15.41 -4.92 -2.95
N TRP A 215 16.46 -5.31 -2.21
CA TRP A 215 17.69 -5.81 -2.83
C TRP A 215 17.51 -7.06 -3.70
N PRO A 216 16.66 -8.06 -3.37
CA PRO A 216 16.31 -9.13 -4.30
C PRO A 216 15.67 -8.65 -5.61
N VAL A 217 14.84 -7.59 -5.56
CA VAL A 217 14.11 -7.04 -6.71
C VAL A 217 15.07 -6.57 -7.81
N LEU A 218 16.18 -5.92 -7.45
CA LEU A 218 17.22 -5.50 -8.41
C LEU A 218 17.67 -6.67 -9.30
N ARG A 219 18.00 -7.82 -8.70
CA ARG A 219 18.45 -9.00 -9.44
C ARG A 219 17.31 -9.67 -10.21
N GLN A 220 16.15 -9.83 -9.58
CA GLN A 220 15.05 -10.65 -10.12
C GLN A 220 14.18 -9.92 -11.16
N VAL A 221 14.14 -8.58 -11.13
CA VAL A 221 13.29 -7.75 -12.00
C VAL A 221 14.09 -6.87 -12.96
N TYR A 222 15.28 -6.42 -12.56
CA TYR A 222 16.13 -5.53 -13.38
C TYR A 222 17.40 -6.21 -13.90
N GLY A 223 17.75 -7.41 -13.43
CA GLY A 223 19.02 -8.09 -13.74
C GLY A 223 20.25 -7.47 -13.06
N VAL A 224 20.06 -6.43 -12.26
CA VAL A 224 21.12 -5.66 -11.59
C VAL A 224 21.61 -6.40 -10.35
N ARG A 225 22.92 -6.58 -10.20
CA ARG A 225 23.50 -7.10 -8.96
C ARG A 225 23.42 -6.02 -7.88
N PRO A 226 22.89 -6.30 -6.67
CA PRO A 226 22.94 -5.36 -5.56
C PRO A 226 24.38 -4.97 -5.19
N PRO A 227 24.61 -3.76 -4.68
CA PRO A 227 25.91 -3.34 -4.17
C PRO A 227 26.40 -4.24 -3.03
N SER A 228 27.73 -4.38 -2.92
CA SER A 228 28.40 -5.15 -1.87
C SER A 228 29.60 -4.33 -1.34
N PRO A 229 29.57 -3.87 -0.07
CA PRO A 229 28.47 -3.98 0.88
C PRO A 229 27.20 -3.25 0.42
N ARG A 230 26.04 -3.65 0.96
CA ARG A 230 24.79 -2.91 0.75
C ARG A 230 24.79 -1.65 1.62
N PRO A 231 24.31 -0.49 1.13
CA PRO A 231 24.19 0.70 1.96
C PRO A 231 23.29 0.45 3.18
N VAL A 232 23.70 1.00 4.32
CA VAL A 232 22.97 0.90 5.59
C VAL A 232 21.65 1.67 5.49
N PHE A 233 20.58 1.11 6.05
CA PHE A 233 19.29 1.79 6.11
C PHE A 233 19.33 2.99 7.08
N GLY A 234 18.85 4.14 6.60
CA GLY A 234 18.54 5.32 7.41
C GLY A 234 17.35 6.07 6.82
N HIS A 235 16.81 7.04 7.55
CA HIS A 235 15.90 8.02 6.97
C HIS A 235 16.68 9.03 6.12
N GLY A 236 16.18 9.35 4.93
CA GLY A 236 16.89 10.14 3.93
C GLY A 236 18.02 9.39 3.20
N ALA A 237 18.27 8.12 3.53
CA ALA A 237 19.30 7.31 2.88
C ALA A 237 18.93 7.06 1.42
N HIS A 238 19.81 7.43 0.49
CA HIS A 238 19.57 7.34 -0.96
C HIS A 238 20.58 6.37 -1.60
N TRP A 239 20.09 5.44 -2.42
CA TRP A 239 20.90 4.66 -3.36
C TRP A 239 20.35 4.83 -4.78
N SER A 240 21.25 4.97 -5.75
CA SER A 240 20.94 5.10 -7.18
C SER A 240 21.72 4.06 -8.01
N GLY A 241 21.24 3.77 -9.22
CA GLY A 241 21.92 2.87 -10.14
C GLY A 241 21.42 3.04 -11.58
N SER A 242 22.31 2.86 -12.57
CA SER A 242 22.07 3.22 -13.98
C SER A 242 20.98 2.41 -14.72
N ALA A 243 20.43 1.36 -14.11
CA ALA A 243 19.46 0.45 -14.73
C ALA A 243 18.31 0.02 -13.80
N ALA A 244 18.09 0.71 -12.68
CA ALA A 244 17.04 0.42 -11.72
C ALA A 244 16.54 1.71 -11.02
N PRO A 245 15.33 1.72 -10.44
CA PRO A 245 14.81 2.84 -9.66
C PRO A 245 15.75 3.24 -8.51
N ASP A 246 15.78 4.55 -8.23
CA ASP A 246 16.33 5.10 -6.99
C ASP A 246 15.63 4.50 -5.77
N LEU A 247 16.38 4.19 -4.73
CA LEU A 247 15.87 3.72 -3.44
C LEU A 247 16.06 4.81 -2.39
N LEU A 248 14.95 5.30 -1.82
CA LEU A 248 14.93 6.21 -0.68
C LEU A 248 14.52 5.46 0.59
N GLY A 249 15.32 5.57 1.64
CA GLY A 249 15.03 5.05 2.96
C GLY A 249 14.23 6.06 3.78
N CYS A 250 13.13 5.62 4.37
CA CYS A 250 12.37 6.42 5.34
C CYS A 250 12.08 5.57 6.58
N TYR A 251 12.15 6.16 7.78
CA TYR A 251 11.63 5.49 8.97
C TYR A 251 10.14 5.15 8.78
N HIS A 252 9.71 4.01 9.32
CA HIS A 252 8.33 3.56 9.14
C HIS A 252 7.36 4.55 9.83
N VAL A 253 6.24 4.84 9.17
CA VAL A 253 5.15 5.72 9.65
C VAL A 253 4.35 5.15 10.84
N SER A 254 4.95 4.30 11.68
CA SER A 254 4.27 3.70 12.84
C SER A 254 4.15 4.70 13.99
N GLN A 255 3.08 4.56 14.79
CA GLN A 255 2.82 5.38 15.99
C GLN A 255 4.05 5.51 16.90
N GLN A 256 4.83 4.44 17.08
CA GLN A 256 6.03 4.49 17.93
C GLN A 256 7.12 5.42 17.37
N ASN A 257 7.28 5.54 16.05
CA ASN A 257 8.25 6.47 15.46
C ASN A 257 7.72 7.92 15.45
N THR A 258 6.42 8.12 15.26
CA THR A 258 5.84 9.47 15.19
C THR A 258 5.62 10.09 16.57
N PHE A 259 5.11 9.33 17.55
CA PHE A 259 4.91 9.82 18.93
C PHE A 259 6.23 10.04 19.69
N THR A 260 7.33 9.39 19.30
CA THR A 260 8.67 9.64 19.88
C THR A 260 9.45 10.73 19.16
N GLY A 261 8.86 11.38 18.14
CA GLY A 261 9.55 12.37 17.30
C GLY A 261 10.64 11.80 16.38
N ARG A 262 10.90 10.48 16.40
CA ARG A 262 11.89 9.80 15.54
C ARG A 262 11.59 9.97 14.05
N LEU A 263 10.32 10.13 13.69
CA LEU A 263 9.86 10.60 12.38
C LEU A 263 8.90 11.77 12.59
N THR A 264 9.32 12.97 12.19
CA THR A 264 8.45 14.16 12.22
C THR A 264 7.65 14.30 10.92
N THR A 265 6.64 15.16 10.93
CA THR A 265 5.86 15.53 9.73
C THR A 265 6.76 16.06 8.61
N GLN A 266 7.66 17.00 8.95
CA GLN A 266 8.57 17.62 7.99
C GLN A 266 9.50 16.58 7.35
N MET A 267 10.11 15.71 8.15
CA MET A 267 10.98 14.63 7.65
C MET A 267 10.26 13.72 6.62
N LEU A 268 8.98 13.41 6.86
CA LEU A 268 8.19 12.60 5.93
C LEU A 268 7.85 13.36 4.64
N ASP A 269 7.55 14.66 4.75
CA ASP A 269 7.26 15.53 3.61
C ASP A 269 8.52 15.79 2.76
N ASP A 270 9.68 15.97 3.38
CA ASP A 270 10.99 16.10 2.71
C ASP A 270 11.32 14.84 1.88
N VAL A 271 11.02 13.65 2.41
CA VAL A 271 11.18 12.38 1.67
C VAL A 271 10.26 12.32 0.45
N PHE A 272 9.00 12.76 0.56
CA PHE A 272 8.10 12.76 -0.58
C PHE A 272 8.44 13.85 -1.60
N ALA A 273 8.85 15.05 -1.18
CA ALA A 273 9.40 16.08 -2.06
C ALA A 273 10.62 15.54 -2.84
N ARG A 274 11.53 14.84 -2.16
CA ARG A 274 12.69 14.20 -2.80
C ARG A 274 12.29 13.06 -3.75
N ALA A 275 11.28 12.28 -3.41
CA ALA A 275 10.74 11.22 -4.28
C ALA A 275 10.11 11.80 -5.56
N LYS A 276 9.40 12.93 -5.46
CA LYS A 276 8.82 13.64 -6.61
C LYS A 276 9.89 14.18 -7.56
N GLN A 277 10.93 14.84 -7.02
CA GLN A 277 12.09 15.30 -7.80
C GLN A 277 12.74 14.16 -8.61
N LEU A 278 13.05 13.03 -7.95
CA LEU A 278 13.71 11.89 -8.60
C LEU A 278 12.78 11.15 -9.59
N ALA A 279 11.45 11.20 -9.38
CA ALA A 279 10.47 10.61 -10.30
C ALA A 279 10.09 11.52 -11.49
N GLY A 280 10.49 12.79 -11.47
CA GLY A 280 10.10 13.80 -12.45
C GLY A 280 8.59 13.98 -12.50
N VAL A 281 7.98 14.29 -11.35
CA VAL A 281 6.55 14.60 -11.21
C VAL A 281 6.35 15.82 -10.29
N ASP A 282 5.43 16.71 -10.69
CA ASP A 282 5.17 18.01 -10.03
C ASP A 282 4.16 17.94 -8.87
#